data_AF-A0ABD2CYA0-F1
#
_entry.id   AF-A0ABD2CYA0-F1
#
_cell.length_a   1.000
_cell.length_b   1.000
_cell.length_c   1.000
_cell.angle_alpha   90.00
_cell.angle_beta   90.00
_cell.angle_gamma   90.00
#
_symmetry.space_group_name_H-M   'P 1'
#
loop_
_entity.id
_entity.type
_entity.pdbx_description
1 polymer ?
#
loop_
_entity_poly.entity_id
_entity_poly.type
_entity_poly.pdbx_seq_one_letter_code
_entity_poly.pdbx_strand_id
1 'polypeptide(L)'
;MEADLKPVDLSDSIKVFTWNRRCLSIVGIWPLKVYDPIFLFSFVYLAVHCVFGILDLTNYSKNFDLIVVNITENMVMLNALIKMSICRFHRDSLAQFLIKIRKDFKVESYKSREEILTFFGYNRLSYLFSVTSLSFMSFISIIYFLRSLVANVQMGNYI
;
A
#
# COMPACT_ATOMS: atom_id res chain seq x y z
N MET A 1 -19.83 -37.22 -1.07
CA MET A 1 -20.14 -36.01 -1.87
C MET A 1 -18.83 -35.29 -2.16
N GLU A 2 -18.10 -35.75 -3.18
CA GLU A 2 -16.91 -35.10 -3.72
C GLU A 2 -17.31 -33.73 -4.27
N ALA A 3 -16.93 -32.65 -3.57
CA ALA A 3 -16.92 -31.34 -4.20
C ALA A 3 -15.52 -31.18 -4.81
N ASP A 4 -15.44 -31.56 -6.07
CA ASP A 4 -14.29 -31.40 -6.94
C ASP A 4 -13.74 -29.97 -6.79
N LEU A 5 -12.51 -29.86 -6.29
CA LEU A 5 -11.88 -28.59 -5.96
C LEU A 5 -11.55 -27.89 -7.29
N LYS A 6 -12.34 -26.89 -7.68
CA LYS A 6 -12.27 -26.32 -9.02
C LYS A 6 -10.96 -25.56 -9.23
N PRO A 7 -10.36 -25.61 -10.44
CA PRO A 7 -9.17 -24.82 -10.81
C PRO A 7 -9.37 -23.29 -10.65
N VAL A 8 -10.61 -22.84 -10.49
CA VAL A 8 -10.99 -21.45 -10.19
C VAL A 8 -10.44 -20.98 -8.84
N ASP A 9 -10.45 -21.81 -7.80
CA ASP A 9 -10.06 -21.38 -6.45
C ASP A 9 -8.54 -21.20 -6.31
N LEU A 10 -7.75 -22.01 -7.02
CA LEU A 10 -6.30 -21.81 -7.15
C LEU A 10 -5.97 -20.51 -7.89
N SER A 11 -6.81 -20.13 -8.87
CA SER A 11 -6.64 -18.88 -9.62
C SER A 11 -6.84 -17.64 -8.74
N ASP A 12 -7.74 -17.69 -7.75
CA ASP A 12 -8.02 -16.57 -6.85
C ASP A 12 -6.87 -16.26 -5.90
N SER A 13 -6.21 -17.30 -5.41
CA SER A 13 -4.99 -17.16 -4.60
C SER A 13 -3.85 -16.45 -5.33
N ILE A 14 -3.76 -16.64 -6.64
CA ILE A 14 -2.80 -15.94 -7.51
C ILE A 14 -3.20 -14.46 -7.68
N LYS A 15 -4.49 -14.10 -7.53
CA LYS A 15 -4.96 -12.72 -7.68
C LYS A 15 -4.43 -11.80 -6.59
N VAL A 16 -4.40 -12.22 -5.31
CA VAL A 16 -3.81 -11.43 -4.20
C VAL A 16 -2.37 -11.06 -4.51
N PHE A 17 -1.57 -12.09 -4.86
CA PHE A 17 -0.16 -11.92 -5.16
C PHE A 17 0.06 -11.01 -6.37
N THR A 18 -0.76 -11.19 -7.42
CA THR A 18 -0.69 -10.37 -8.64
C THR A 18 -1.11 -8.93 -8.37
N TRP A 19 -2.12 -8.70 -7.54
CA TRP A 19 -2.58 -7.37 -7.14
C TRP A 19 -1.55 -6.62 -6.32
N ASN A 20 -1.01 -7.27 -5.28
CA ASN A 20 0.07 -6.70 -4.47
C ASN A 20 1.32 -6.42 -5.30
N ARG A 21 1.66 -7.33 -6.22
CA ARG A 21 2.75 -7.11 -7.19
C ARG A 21 2.51 -5.85 -8.02
N ARG A 22 1.31 -5.67 -8.58
CA ARG A 22 0.99 -4.48 -9.39
C ARG A 22 1.14 -3.20 -8.58
N CYS A 23 0.54 -3.14 -7.39
CA CYS A 23 0.58 -1.96 -6.53
C CYS A 23 2.02 -1.59 -6.12
N LEU A 24 2.79 -2.56 -5.64
CA LEU A 24 4.17 -2.33 -5.19
C LEU A 24 5.14 -2.07 -6.34
N SER A 25 4.86 -2.59 -7.54
CA SER A 25 5.70 -2.34 -8.72
C SER A 25 5.57 -0.91 -9.24
N ILE A 26 4.40 -0.27 -9.10
CA ILE A 26 4.18 1.13 -9.49
C ILE A 26 5.13 2.07 -8.74
N VAL A 27 5.39 1.77 -7.46
CA VAL A 27 6.29 2.55 -6.59
C VAL A 27 7.74 2.00 -6.61
N GLY A 28 8.01 0.95 -7.40
CA GLY A 28 9.34 0.34 -7.49
C GLY A 28 9.80 -0.45 -6.25
N ILE A 29 8.90 -0.73 -5.31
CA ILE A 29 9.21 -1.41 -4.02
C ILE A 29 9.23 -2.94 -4.19
N TRP A 30 8.65 -3.47 -5.27
CA TRP A 30 8.44 -4.91 -5.41
C TRP A 30 9.76 -5.72 -5.31
N PRO A 31 9.88 -6.66 -4.35
CA PRO A 31 11.16 -7.28 -4.01
C PRO A 31 11.72 -8.23 -5.09
N LEU A 32 10.85 -8.87 -5.89
CA LEU A 32 11.27 -9.83 -6.92
C LEU A 32 11.67 -9.18 -8.25
N LYS A 33 11.28 -7.92 -8.50
CA LYS A 33 11.64 -7.20 -9.73
C LYS A 33 11.95 -5.76 -9.36
N VAL A 34 13.24 -5.44 -9.35
CA VAL A 34 13.70 -4.11 -8.95
C VAL A 34 13.81 -3.20 -10.15
N TYR A 35 13.18 -2.04 -9.98
CA TYR A 35 13.27 -0.90 -10.85
C TYR A 35 13.86 0.25 -10.03
N ASP A 36 15.18 0.25 -9.88
CA ASP A 36 15.92 1.25 -9.11
C ASP A 36 15.57 2.71 -9.46
N PRO A 37 15.38 3.13 -10.73
CA PRO A 37 15.03 4.53 -11.02
C PRO A 37 13.64 4.90 -10.52
N ILE A 38 12.66 3.99 -10.60
CA ILE A 38 11.29 4.24 -10.12
C ILE A 38 11.29 4.35 -8.61
N PHE A 39 11.97 3.42 -7.92
CA PHE A 39 12.12 3.46 -6.47
C PHE A 39 12.80 4.75 -6.02
N LEU A 40 13.93 5.12 -6.64
CA LEU A 40 14.66 6.33 -6.29
C LEU A 40 13.79 7.57 -6.47
N PHE A 41 13.08 7.67 -7.59
CA PHE A 41 12.15 8.77 -7.84
C PHE A 41 11.07 8.85 -6.76
N SER A 42 10.36 7.75 -6.48
CA SER A 42 9.31 7.71 -5.46
C SER A 42 9.84 8.00 -4.05
N PHE A 43 11.02 7.50 -3.72
CA PHE A 43 11.65 7.69 -2.43
C PHE A 43 12.08 9.14 -2.21
N VAL A 44 12.79 9.73 -3.19
CA VAL A 44 13.24 11.12 -3.13
C VAL A 44 12.04 12.07 -3.10
N TYR A 45 11.02 11.81 -3.93
CA TYR A 45 9.78 12.57 -3.92
C TYR A 45 9.16 12.62 -2.52
N LEU A 46 8.98 11.45 -1.87
CA LEU A 46 8.39 11.41 -0.54
C LEU A 46 9.30 12.03 0.52
N ALA A 47 10.63 11.86 0.41
CA ALA A 47 11.59 12.47 1.33
C ALA A 47 11.52 14.00 1.28
N VAL A 48 11.44 14.58 0.07
CA VAL A 48 11.28 16.03 -0.12
C VAL A 48 9.97 16.52 0.50
N HIS A 49 8.87 15.79 0.33
CA HIS A 49 7.60 16.13 0.96
C HIS A 49 7.67 16.11 2.50
N CYS A 50 8.34 15.13 3.10
CA CYS A 50 8.56 15.09 4.54
C CYS A 50 9.38 16.30 5.03
N VAL A 51 10.42 16.71 4.28
CA VAL A 51 11.22 17.90 4.63
C VAL A 51 10.36 19.16 4.58
N PHE A 52 9.55 19.33 3.53
CA PHE A 52 8.65 20.47 3.43
C PHE A 52 7.64 20.51 4.57
N GLY A 53 7.06 19.37 4.95
CA GLY A 53 6.12 19.34 6.05
C GLY A 53 6.76 19.67 7.41
N ILE A 54 8.01 19.27 7.64
CA ILE A 54 8.77 19.68 8.84
C ILE A 54 9.04 21.20 8.82
N LEU A 55 9.42 21.77 7.68
CA LEU A 55 9.61 23.22 7.55
C LEU A 55 8.30 23.98 7.82
N ASP A 56 7.19 23.46 7.31
CA ASP A 56 5.87 24.06 7.50
C ASP A 56 5.44 24.07 8.99
N LEU A 57 5.80 23.02 9.73
CA LEU A 57 5.58 22.95 11.17
C LEU A 57 6.29 24.09 11.93
N THR A 58 7.47 24.52 11.47
CA THR A 58 8.20 25.63 12.11
C THR A 58 7.52 26.99 11.91
N ASN A 59 6.74 27.16 10.83
CA ASN A 59 6.05 28.40 10.50
C ASN A 59 4.74 28.57 11.28
N TYR A 60 4.04 27.49 11.63
CA TYR A 60 2.73 27.53 12.31
C TYR A 60 2.78 27.37 13.84
N SER A 61 3.95 27.57 14.45
CA SER A 61 4.21 27.38 15.90
C SER A 61 3.25 28.09 16.88
N LYS A 62 2.44 29.04 16.42
CA LYS A 62 1.50 29.83 17.24
C LYS A 62 0.05 29.32 17.23
N ASN A 63 -0.32 28.41 16.31
CA ASN A 63 -1.68 27.88 16.20
C ASN A 63 -1.69 26.36 16.42
N PHE A 64 -2.18 25.93 17.59
CA PHE A 64 -2.18 24.52 17.98
C PHE A 64 -2.95 23.62 17.01
N ASP A 65 -4.11 24.06 16.51
CA ASP A 65 -4.90 23.26 15.57
C ASP A 65 -4.14 22.97 14.25
N LEU A 66 -3.40 23.96 13.75
CA LEU A 66 -2.58 23.81 12.54
C LEU A 66 -1.39 22.90 12.78
N ILE A 67 -0.79 22.95 13.97
CA ILE A 67 0.29 22.05 14.38
C ILE A 67 -0.18 20.59 14.40
N VAL A 68 -1.35 20.32 14.99
CA VAL A 68 -1.89 18.95 15.08
C VAL A 68 -2.19 18.37 13.70
N VAL A 69 -2.80 19.16 12.82
CA VAL A 69 -3.09 18.73 11.43
C VAL A 69 -1.78 18.45 10.68
N ASN A 70 -0.82 19.37 10.74
CA ASN A 70 0.46 19.22 10.05
C ASN A 70 1.26 17.99 10.56
N ILE A 71 1.33 17.76 11.88
CA ILE A 71 1.99 16.58 12.44
C ILE A 71 1.32 15.29 11.96
N THR A 72 -0.02 15.27 11.95
CA THR A 72 -0.79 14.09 11.52
C THR A 72 -0.50 13.76 10.05
N GLU A 73 -0.52 14.75 9.17
CA GLU A 73 -0.22 14.58 7.75
C GLU A 73 1.24 14.12 7.54
N ASN A 74 2.19 14.73 8.24
CA ASN A 74 3.60 14.34 8.18
C ASN A 74 3.87 12.94 8.72
N MET A 75 3.16 12.51 9.76
CA MET A 75 3.31 11.17 10.34
C MET A 75 2.92 10.08 9.33
N VAL A 76 1.86 10.32 8.53
CA VAL A 76 1.45 9.39 7.48
C VAL A 76 2.53 9.28 6.39
N MET A 77 3.10 10.41 5.97
CA MET A 77 4.20 10.42 4.97
C MET A 77 5.46 9.74 5.52
N LEU A 78 5.85 10.05 6.76
CA LEU A 78 7.01 9.44 7.41
C LEU A 78 6.85 7.92 7.54
N ASN A 79 5.66 7.43 7.91
CA ASN A 79 5.37 6.01 8.00
C ASN A 79 5.50 5.31 6.63
N ALA A 80 5.03 5.95 5.56
CA ALA A 80 5.23 5.45 4.20
C ALA A 80 6.73 5.39 3.82
N LEU A 81 7.51 6.41 4.17
CA LEU A 81 8.96 6.45 3.94
C LEU A 81 9.71 5.34 4.71
N ILE A 82 9.37 5.14 5.98
CA ILE A 82 9.93 4.07 6.82
C ILE A 82 9.60 2.69 6.22
N LYS A 83 8.34 2.44 5.84
CA LYS A 83 7.93 1.18 5.22
C LYS A 83 8.66 0.91 3.92
N MET A 84 8.81 1.92 3.06
CA MET A 84 9.60 1.81 1.83
C MET A 84 11.06 1.45 2.12
N SER A 85 11.65 2.07 3.14
CA SER A 85 13.02 1.81 3.56
C SER A 85 13.17 0.38 4.07
N ILE A 86 12.30 -0.07 4.97
CA ILE A 86 12.31 -1.44 5.50
C ILE A 86 12.17 -2.46 4.37
N CYS A 87 11.24 -2.27 3.44
CA CYS A 87 11.06 -3.15 2.28
C CYS A 87 12.31 -3.20 1.39
N ARG A 88 13.04 -2.08 1.26
CA ARG A 88 14.27 -2.02 0.48
C ARG A 88 15.44 -2.68 1.19
N PHE A 89 15.61 -2.44 2.49
CA PHE A 89 16.69 -3.03 3.29
C PHE A 89 16.52 -4.54 3.45
N HIS A 90 15.31 -5.01 3.73
CA HIS A 90 15.01 -6.43 3.91
C HIS A 90 14.53 -7.09 2.62
N ARG A 91 14.87 -6.52 1.47
CA ARG A 91 14.40 -6.98 0.16
C ARG A 91 14.68 -8.46 -0.06
N ASP A 92 15.91 -8.91 0.19
CA ASP A 92 16.30 -10.28 -0.12
C ASP A 92 15.56 -11.29 0.76
N SER A 93 15.40 -10.97 2.04
CA SER A 93 14.58 -11.75 2.97
C SER A 93 13.11 -11.79 2.52
N LEU A 94 12.55 -10.65 2.13
CA LEU A 94 11.18 -10.56 1.63
C LEU A 94 11.00 -11.32 0.30
N ALA A 95 11.99 -11.27 -0.59
CA ALA A 95 12.00 -12.00 -1.85
C ALA A 95 12.03 -13.52 -1.60
N GLN A 96 12.90 -13.99 -0.71
CA GLN A 96 12.97 -15.41 -0.34
C GLN A 96 11.66 -15.89 0.30
N PHE A 97 11.09 -15.09 1.20
CA PHE A 97 9.79 -15.35 1.82
C PHE A 97 8.69 -15.49 0.77
N LEU A 98 8.62 -14.57 -0.20
CA LEU A 98 7.63 -14.63 -1.27
C LEU A 98 7.83 -15.83 -2.21
N ILE A 99 9.08 -16.22 -2.49
CA ILE A 99 9.38 -17.42 -3.28
C ILE A 99 8.93 -18.68 -2.54
N LYS A 100 9.17 -18.75 -1.23
CA LYS A 100 8.74 -19.88 -0.40
C LYS A 100 7.22 -19.99 -0.38
N ILE A 101 6.54 -18.89 -0.07
CA ILE A 101 5.07 -18.81 -0.12
C ILE A 101 4.56 -19.25 -1.50
N ARG A 102 5.13 -18.75 -2.59
CA ARG A 102 4.71 -19.12 -3.95
C ARG A 102 4.88 -20.61 -4.25
N LYS A 103 5.88 -21.27 -3.65
CA LYS A 103 6.04 -22.72 -3.76
C LYS A 103 5.00 -23.47 -2.93
N ASP A 104 4.69 -22.97 -1.74
CA ASP A 104 3.69 -23.54 -0.83
C ASP A 104 2.26 -23.42 -1.39
N PHE A 105 2.01 -22.46 -2.29
CA PHE A 105 0.74 -22.34 -3.05
C PHE A 105 0.44 -23.51 -4.01
N LYS A 106 1.35 -24.48 -4.17
CA LYS A 106 1.08 -25.69 -4.96
C LYS A 106 0.14 -26.62 -4.17
N VAL A 107 -0.92 -27.09 -4.83
CA VAL A 107 -1.94 -27.99 -4.25
C VAL A 107 -1.31 -29.24 -3.60
N GLU A 108 -0.18 -29.70 -4.12
CA GLU A 108 0.61 -30.84 -3.64
C GLU A 108 1.17 -30.68 -2.21
N SER A 109 1.23 -29.45 -1.66
CA SER A 109 1.77 -29.19 -0.32
C SER A 109 0.76 -29.31 0.81
N TYR A 110 -0.54 -29.41 0.52
CA TYR A 110 -1.59 -29.43 1.53
C TYR A 110 -2.01 -30.86 1.87
N LYS A 111 -2.09 -31.17 3.18
CA LYS A 111 -2.37 -32.53 3.65
C LYS A 111 -3.86 -32.84 3.75
N SER A 112 -4.69 -31.81 3.88
CA SER A 112 -6.13 -31.94 4.07
C SER A 112 -6.92 -30.92 3.26
N ARG A 113 -8.12 -31.32 2.84
CA ARG A 113 -9.07 -30.46 2.13
C ARG A 113 -9.57 -29.30 2.99
N GLU A 114 -9.64 -29.47 4.31
CA GLU A 114 -10.01 -28.39 5.24
C GLU A 114 -8.93 -27.29 5.32
N GLU A 115 -7.65 -27.69 5.28
CA GLU A 115 -6.51 -26.78 5.27
C GLU A 115 -6.53 -25.89 4.03
N ILE A 116 -6.83 -26.51 2.87
CA ILE A 116 -6.99 -25.83 1.59
C ILE A 116 -8.13 -24.80 1.65
N LEU A 117 -9.32 -25.19 2.12
CA LEU A 117 -10.48 -24.29 2.21
C LEU A 117 -10.23 -23.12 3.16
N THR A 118 -9.59 -23.37 4.30
CA THR A 118 -9.24 -22.33 5.28
C THR A 118 -8.25 -21.32 4.68
N PHE A 119 -7.22 -21.83 4.01
CA PHE A 119 -6.23 -21.01 3.34
C PHE A 119 -6.84 -20.14 2.24
N PHE A 120 -7.74 -20.69 1.40
CA PHE A 120 -8.46 -19.91 0.40
C PHE A 120 -9.37 -18.85 1.00
N GLY A 121 -10.09 -19.17 2.08
CA GLY A 121 -10.92 -18.21 2.80
C GLY A 121 -10.11 -17.01 3.28
N TYR A 122 -8.95 -17.26 3.87
CA TYR A 122 -8.03 -16.21 4.30
C TYR A 122 -7.51 -15.38 3.13
N ASN A 123 -7.11 -16.03 2.04
CA ASN A 123 -6.55 -15.34 0.89
C ASN A 123 -7.58 -14.45 0.18
N ARG A 124 -8.83 -14.93 0.06
CA ARG A 124 -9.94 -14.13 -0.46
C ARG A 124 -10.22 -12.91 0.41
N LEU A 125 -10.20 -13.07 1.74
CA LEU A 125 -10.37 -11.95 2.67
C LEU A 125 -9.22 -10.94 2.54
N SER A 126 -7.98 -11.42 2.42
CA SER A 126 -6.80 -10.59 2.19
C SER A 126 -6.88 -9.80 0.88
N TYR A 127 -7.36 -10.43 -0.20
CA TYR A 127 -7.62 -9.75 -1.47
C TYR A 127 -8.62 -8.61 -1.31
N LEU A 128 -9.78 -8.92 -0.73
CA LEU A 128 -10.87 -7.96 -0.55
C LEU A 128 -10.42 -6.79 0.32
N PHE A 129 -9.71 -7.06 1.40
CA PHE A 129 -9.11 -6.03 2.25
C PHE A 129 -8.17 -5.14 1.44
N SER A 130 -7.24 -5.73 0.69
CA SER A 130 -6.25 -4.99 -0.10
C SER A 130 -6.89 -4.08 -1.15
N VAL A 131 -7.90 -4.58 -1.88
CA VAL A 131 -8.63 -3.79 -2.88
C VAL A 131 -9.46 -2.69 -2.22
N THR A 132 -10.17 -3.01 -1.14
CA THR A 132 -11.04 -2.05 -0.44
C THR A 132 -10.22 -0.92 0.19
N SER A 133 -9.10 -1.24 0.84
CA SER A 133 -8.20 -0.24 1.41
C SER A 133 -7.65 0.71 0.36
N LEU A 134 -7.25 0.20 -0.81
CA LEU A 134 -6.73 1.04 -1.89
C LEU A 134 -7.81 1.95 -2.48
N SER A 135 -9.02 1.43 -2.70
CA SER A 135 -10.16 2.22 -3.15
C SER A 135 -10.52 3.31 -2.17
N PHE A 136 -10.52 3.00 -0.87
CA PHE A 136 -10.82 3.97 0.19
C PHE A 136 -9.77 5.07 0.28
N MET A 137 -8.48 4.73 0.20
CA MET A 137 -7.39 5.73 0.13
C MET A 137 -7.51 6.64 -1.09
N SER A 138 -7.86 6.06 -2.25
CA SER A 138 -8.07 6.83 -3.48
C SER A 138 -9.25 7.80 -3.33
N PHE A 139 -10.35 7.33 -2.73
CA PHE A 139 -11.53 8.16 -2.46
C PHE A 139 -11.22 9.31 -1.49
N ILE A 140 -10.50 9.05 -0.40
CA ILE A 140 -10.05 10.10 0.54
C ILE A 140 -9.18 11.13 -0.19
N SER A 141 -8.25 10.68 -1.02
CA SER A 141 -7.36 11.58 -1.77
C SER A 141 -8.15 12.49 -2.72
N ILE A 142 -9.15 11.95 -3.42
CA ILE A 142 -10.05 12.74 -4.27
C ILE A 142 -10.81 13.79 -3.46
N ILE A 143 -11.38 13.40 -2.31
CA ILE A 143 -12.09 14.34 -1.43
C ILE A 143 -11.16 15.44 -0.95
N TYR A 144 -9.93 15.10 -0.57
CA TYR A 144 -8.94 16.08 -0.11
C TYR A 144 -8.64 17.12 -1.19
N PHE A 145 -8.42 16.68 -2.43
CA PHE A 145 -8.23 17.58 -3.58
C PHE A 145 -9.46 18.44 -3.88
N LEU A 146 -10.66 17.84 -3.88
CA LEU A 146 -11.90 18.58 -4.10
C LEU A 146 -12.14 19.65 -3.04
N ARG A 147 -11.84 19.35 -1.77
CA ARG A 147 -11.94 20.33 -0.67
C ARG A 147 -11.04 21.52 -0.90
N SER A 148 -9.78 21.29 -1.29
CA SER A 148 -8.84 22.36 -1.61
C SER A 148 -9.33 23.22 -2.78
N LEU A 149 -9.86 22.58 -3.84
CA LEU A 149 -10.39 23.28 -5.01
C LEU A 149 -11.59 24.17 -4.67
N VAL A 150 -12.56 23.66 -3.90
CA VAL A 150 -13.72 24.45 -3.46
C VAL A 150 -13.29 25.63 -2.59
N ALA A 151 -12.37 25.42 -1.65
CA ALA A 151 -11.87 26.50 -0.80
C ALA A 151 -11.21 27.62 -1.61
N ASN A 152 -10.40 27.27 -2.62
CA ASN A 152 -9.75 28.23 -3.50
C ASN A 152 -10.76 29.02 -4.37
N VAL A 153 -11.79 28.35 -4.91
CA VAL A 153 -12.86 29.02 -5.69
C VAL A 153 -13.69 29.95 -4.82
N GLN A 154 -14.01 29.55 -3.58
CA GLN A 154 -14.72 30.42 -2.65
C GLN A 154 -13.90 31.66 -2.30
N MET A 155 -12.62 31.50 -1.96
CA MET A 155 -11.71 32.61 -1.69
C MET A 155 -11.56 33.56 -2.89
N GLY A 156 -11.54 33.03 -4.12
CA GLY A 156 -11.50 33.82 -5.35
C GLY A 156 -12.79 34.61 -5.67
N ASN A 157 -13.92 34.25 -5.06
CA ASN A 157 -15.19 34.99 -5.19
C ASN A 157 -15.34 36.10 -4.12
N TYR A 158 -14.43 36.19 -3.14
CA TYR A 158 -14.42 37.22 -2.10
C TYR A 158 -13.33 38.31 -2.33
N ILE A 159 -12.64 38.27 -3.47
CA ILE A 159 -11.69 39.28 -3.96
C ILE A 159 -12.30 39.95 -5.19
#